data_AF-A0A1P8DNM3-F1
#
_entry.id   AF-A0A1P8DNM3-F1
#
_cell.length_a   1.000
_cell.length_b   1.000
_cell.length_c   1.000
_cell.angle_alpha   90.00
_cell.angle_beta   90.00
_cell.angle_gamma   90.00
#
_symmetry.space_group_name_H-M   'P 1'
#
loop_
_entity.id
_entity.type
_entity.pdbx_description
1 polymer ?
#
loop_
_entity_poly.entity_id
_entity_poly.type
_entity_poly.pdbx_seq_one_letter_code
_entity_poly.pdbx_strand_id
1 'polypeptide(L)' 'MTMPNSQLVMFAGNNVETVEEVRSMQLAVRCNALKANSSSERKELESLELWLEEQINSQIVGF' A
#
# COMPACT_ATOMS: atom_id res chain seq x y z
N MET A 1 0.21 -29.22 0.04
CA MET A 1 0.11 -27.93 0.74
C MET A 1 -0.06 -26.87 -0.33
N THR A 2 -1.28 -26.37 -0.53
CA THR A 2 -1.50 -25.21 -1.40
C THR A 2 -1.02 -23.99 -0.61
N MET A 3 0.06 -23.36 -1.04
CA MET A 3 0.39 -22.01 -0.58
C MET A 3 -0.89 -21.17 -0.73
N PRO A 4 -1.28 -20.36 0.25
CA PRO A 4 -2.30 -19.35 0.00
C PRO A 4 -1.86 -18.61 -1.26
N ASN A 5 -2.77 -18.34 -2.20
CA ASN A 5 -2.48 -17.50 -3.35
C ASN A 5 -2.12 -16.10 -2.81
N SER A 6 -0.88 -15.89 -2.40
CA SER A 6 -0.35 -14.61 -1.99
C SER A 6 -0.31 -13.77 -3.25
N GLN A 7 -1.35 -12.94 -3.43
CA GLN A 7 -1.36 -11.95 -4.49
C GLN A 7 -0.16 -11.03 -4.28
N LEU A 8 0.55 -10.77 -5.37
CA LEU A 8 1.76 -9.97 -5.36
C LEU A 8 1.46 -8.60 -5.95
N VAL A 9 2.12 -7.59 -5.41
CA VAL A 9 2.13 -6.22 -5.89
C VAL A 9 3.55 -5.90 -6.34
N MET A 10 3.71 -5.64 -7.63
CA MET A 10 4.96 -5.19 -8.22
C MET A 10 5.00 -3.66 -8.24
N PHE A 11 5.96 -3.07 -7.55
CA PHE A 11 6.19 -1.63 -7.57
C PHE A 11 7.13 -1.24 -8.71
N ALA A 12 7.13 0.05 -9.05
CA ALA A 12 8.13 0.63 -9.93
C ALA A 12 9.54 0.36 -9.36
N GLY A 13 10.42 -0.24 -10.18
CA GLY A 13 11.77 -0.63 -9.76
C GLY A 13 11.96 -2.11 -9.43
N ASN A 14 11.04 -2.99 -9.85
CA ASN A 14 11.10 -4.45 -9.67
C ASN A 14 11.02 -4.93 -8.21
N ASN A 15 10.58 -4.08 -7.29
CA ASN A 15 10.26 -4.55 -5.94
C ASN A 15 8.91 -5.28 -5.98
N VAL A 16 8.85 -6.46 -5.36
CA VAL A 16 7.65 -7.29 -5.30
C VAL A 16 7.34 -7.56 -3.84
N GLU A 17 6.16 -7.13 -3.41
CA GLU A 17 5.65 -7.35 -2.06
C GLU A 17 4.34 -8.14 -2.15
N THR A 18 3.93 -8.79 -1.08
CA THR A 18 2.60 -9.39 -1.01
C THR A 18 1.54 -8.31 -0.76
N VAL A 19 0.30 -8.56 -1.22
CA VAL A 19 -0.84 -7.65 -0.92
C VAL A 19 -1.01 -7.44 0.59
N GLU A 20 -0.72 -8.44 1.42
CA GLU A 20 -0.78 -8.32 2.89
C GLU A 20 0.28 -7.35 3.43
N GLU A 21 1.50 -7.41 2.91
CA GLU A 21 2.57 -6.46 3.25
C GLU A 21 2.19 -5.04 2.81
N VAL A 22 1.70 -4.86 1.58
CA VAL A 22 1.28 -3.53 1.09
C VAL A 22 0.11 -2.96 1.90
N ARG A 23 -0.86 -3.79 2.31
CA ARG A 23 -1.93 -3.36 3.24
C ARG A 23 -1.40 -2.97 4.62
N SER A 24 -0.40 -3.69 5.11
CA SER A 24 0.25 -3.37 6.38
C SER A 24 0.99 -2.03 6.29
N MET A 25 1.66 -1.76 5.17
CA MET A 25 2.27 -0.46 4.87
C MET A 25 1.21 0.65 4.81
N GLN A 26 0.09 0.42 4.13
CA GLN A 26 -1.01 1.38 4.05
C GLN A 26 -1.55 1.75 5.44
N LEU A 27 -1.78 0.75 6.30
CA LEU A 27 -2.21 0.97 7.68
C LEU A 27 -1.19 1.78 8.51
N ALA A 28 0.10 1.52 8.32
CA ALA A 28 1.17 2.27 8.99
C ALA A 28 1.19 3.73 8.52
N VAL A 29 1.06 3.97 7.21
CA VAL A 29 0.98 5.32 6.62
C VAL A 29 -0.23 6.07 7.17
N ARG A 30 -1.41 5.44 7.20
CA ARG A 30 -2.63 6.02 7.78
C ARG A 30 -2.44 6.38 9.26
N CYS A 31 -1.85 5.48 10.04
CA CYS A 31 -1.55 5.75 11.45
C CYS A 31 -0.61 6.95 11.62
N ASN A 32 0.36 7.10 10.74
CA ASN A 32 1.27 8.24 10.74
C ASN A 32 0.55 9.53 10.31
N ALA A 33 -0.33 9.48 9.30
CA ALA A 33 -1.11 10.62 8.85
C ALA A 33 -2.01 11.17 9.97
N LEU A 34 -2.58 10.29 10.79
CA LEU A 34 -3.39 10.66 11.96
C LEU A 34 -2.56 11.31 13.09
N LYS A 35 -1.25 10.99 13.17
CA LYS A 35 -0.33 11.54 14.17
C LYS A 35 0.43 12.76 13.67
N ALA A 36 0.39 13.05 12.38
CA ALA A 36 1.10 14.17 11.77
C ALA A 36 0.56 15.50 12.32
N ASN A 37 1.46 16.31 12.88
CA ASN A 37 1.12 17.63 13.41
C ASN A 37 1.15 18.71 12.32
N SER A 38 1.83 18.44 11.21
CA SER A 38 1.89 19.33 10.06
C SER A 38 0.80 18.98 9.03
N SER A 39 0.11 20.01 8.53
CA SER A 39 -0.86 19.84 7.44
C SER A 39 -0.19 19.40 6.12
N SER A 40 1.08 19.73 5.87
CA SER A 40 1.78 19.29 4.66
C SER A 40 2.15 17.81 4.75
N GLU A 41 2.74 17.41 5.87
CA GLU A 41 3.11 16.02 6.18
C GLU A 41 1.90 15.10 6.12
N ARG A 42 0.78 15.53 6.72
CA ARG A 42 -0.47 14.77 6.66
C ARG A 42 -0.95 14.55 5.22
N LYS A 43 -0.90 15.59 4.37
CA LYS A 43 -1.32 15.48 2.96
C LYS A 43 -0.41 14.56 2.15
N GLU A 44 0.89 14.58 2.42
CA GLU A 44 1.86 13.68 1.79
C GLU A 44 1.57 12.22 2.17
N LEU A 45 1.28 11.96 3.45
CA LEU A 45 0.93 10.64 3.93
C LEU A 45 -0.43 10.16 3.40
N GLU A 46 -1.45 11.02 3.34
CA GLU A 46 -2.74 10.70 2.72
C GLU A 46 -2.57 10.38 1.22
N SER A 47 -1.71 11.12 0.52
CA SER A 47 -1.39 10.84 -0.90
C SER A 47 -0.67 9.50 -1.07
N LEU A 48 0.24 9.17 -0.15
CA LEU A 48 0.93 7.88 -0.15
C LEU A 48 -0.03 6.71 0.18
N GLU A 49 -0.97 6.91 1.11
CA GLU A 49 -2.01 5.93 1.44
C GLU A 49 -2.86 5.59 0.21
N LEU A 50 -3.32 6.61 -0.51
CA LEU A 50 -4.09 6.47 -1.76
C LEU A 50 -3.26 5.77 -2.85
N TRP A 51 -1.99 6.15 -3.02
CA TRP A 51 -1.13 5.52 -4.02
C TRP A 51 -0.93 4.02 -3.75
N LEU A 52 -0.75 3.61 -2.49
CA LEU A 52 -0.64 2.19 -2.11
C LEU A 52 -1.93 1.42 -2.41
N GLU A 53 -3.10 2.04 -2.20
CA GLU A 53 -4.40 1.48 -2.57
C GLU A 53 -4.51 1.26 -4.09
N GLU A 54 -4.07 2.24 -4.89
CA GLU A 54 -4.02 2.13 -6.35
C GLU A 54 -3.08 1.01 -6.81
N GLN A 55 -1.92 0.81 -6.15
CA GLN A 55 -1.02 -0.29 -6.50
C GLN A 55 -1.66 -1.66 -6.27
N ILE A 56 -2.39 -1.82 -5.16
CA ILE A 56 -3.15 -3.04 -4.87
C ILE A 56 -4.26 -3.22 -5.92
N ASN A 57 -5.10 -2.20 -6.13
CA ASN A 57 -6.26 -2.30 -7.01
C ASN A 57 -5.88 -2.49 -8.48
N SER A 58 -4.83 -1.81 -8.96
CA SER A 58 -4.35 -1.92 -10.35
C SER A 58 -3.85 -3.32 -10.69
N GLN A 59 -3.43 -4.10 -9.70
CA GLN A 59 -2.88 -5.44 -9.90
C GLN A 59 -3.88 -6.54 -9.53
N ILE A 60 -4.99 -6.17 -8.87
CA ILE A 60 -6.13 -7.04 -8.62
C ILE A 60 -7.09 -7.11 -9.84
N VAL A 61 -6.94 -6.24 -10.86
CA VAL A 61 -7.73 -6.35 -12.10
C VAL A 61 -7.17 -7.43 -13.01
N GLY A 62 -7.65 -8.67 -12.84
CA GLY A 62 -7.49 -9.71 -13.85
C GLY A 62 -7.63 -11.14 -13.36
N PHE A 63 -8.84 -11.57 -13.00
CA PHE A 63 -9.37 -12.92 -13.27
C PHE A 63 -10.88 -12.88 -13.45
#